data_AF-A0A6J4H553-F1
#
_entry.id   AF-A0A6J4H553-F1
#
_cell.length_a   1.000
_cell.length_b   1.000
_cell.length_c   1.000
_cell.angle_alpha   90.00
_cell.angle_beta   90.00
_cell.angle_gamma   90.00
#
_symmetry.space_group_name_H-M   'P 1'
#
loop_
_entity.id
_entity.type
_entity.pdbx_description
1 polymer ?
#
loop_
_entity_poly.entity_id
_entity_poly.type
_entity_poly.pdbx_seq_one_letter_code
_entity_poly.pdbx_strand_id
1 'polypeptide(L)'
;HGLNLKYALFREQYYEQSSGMHDILKSYTALLQHIEARTFTTEPLQKAQQNLNIGSQTASVYFNQLASIIEYISARLNVYMNLLLNSIFMWDYYWMYRLEKLKKTMSANLTPVLQVIADFEALASLAAFKYANPSYAVPEISTQPFEVQATELGHPLIFAKNRITNNFSMAGAGRTLVITGSNMSGKSTFLRTVGINLVLAFAGSVASARALQAFPAQIYTAMRTEDNLAESTSSFYAELKRLKMLLDITATGTPVYYFLDEILKGTNSRDRHLGAQALIRQLHQLPASGLISTHDLELGNMGDENPEYIQNYSFNSVIEGDQILFDYKLHPGICNSFNASKLMQQMGIAL
;
A
#
# COMPACT_ATOMS: atom_id res chain seq x y z
N HIS A 1 3.50 -44.83 -33.65
CA HIS A 1 3.32 -43.38 -33.88
C HIS A 1 3.06 -42.56 -32.60
N GLY A 2 2.43 -43.10 -31.56
CA GLY A 2 2.15 -42.35 -30.31
C GLY A 2 3.35 -42.01 -29.41
N LEU A 3 4.42 -42.81 -29.39
CA LEU A 3 5.62 -42.54 -28.58
C LEU A 3 6.40 -41.31 -29.06
N ASN A 4 6.65 -41.18 -30.36
CA ASN A 4 7.35 -40.01 -30.91
C ASN A 4 6.59 -38.70 -30.69
N LEU A 5 5.25 -38.72 -30.76
CA LEU A 5 4.42 -37.55 -30.50
C LEU A 5 4.47 -37.14 -29.02
N LYS A 6 4.41 -38.12 -28.11
CA LYS A 6 4.50 -37.89 -26.67
C LYS A 6 5.89 -37.38 -26.25
N TYR A 7 6.96 -37.91 -26.87
CA TYR A 7 8.32 -37.41 -26.67
C TYR A 7 8.55 -36.04 -27.30
N ALA A 8 7.91 -35.72 -28.42
CA ALA A 8 7.97 -34.39 -29.04
C ALA A 8 7.33 -33.33 -28.13
N LEU A 9 6.11 -33.58 -27.62
CA LEU A 9 5.43 -32.70 -26.67
C LEU A 9 6.23 -32.50 -25.38
N PHE A 10 6.83 -33.56 -24.85
CA PHE A 10 7.69 -33.46 -23.66
C PHE A 10 8.95 -32.64 -23.95
N ARG A 11 9.59 -32.81 -25.12
CA ARG A 11 10.75 -32.00 -25.52
C ARG A 11 10.37 -30.53 -25.69
N GLU A 12 9.20 -30.24 -26.24
CA GLU A 12 8.69 -28.89 -26.45
C GLU A 12 8.45 -28.19 -25.10
N GLN A 13 7.76 -28.84 -24.14
CA GLN A 13 7.57 -28.29 -22.79
C GLN A 13 8.89 -28.03 -22.05
N TYR A 14 9.86 -28.94 -22.15
CA TYR A 14 11.19 -28.73 -21.56
C TYR A 14 11.96 -27.61 -22.27
N TYR A 15 11.80 -27.46 -23.59
CA TYR A 15 12.39 -26.37 -24.36
C TYR A 15 11.81 -25.02 -23.92
N GLU A 16 10.48 -24.90 -23.83
CA GLU A 16 9.80 -23.70 -23.36
C GLU A 16 10.23 -23.30 -21.94
N GLN A 17 10.26 -24.26 -21.01
CA GLN A 17 10.72 -24.01 -19.63
C GLN A 17 12.19 -23.57 -19.59
N SER A 18 13.05 -24.19 -20.40
CA SER A 18 14.47 -23.87 -20.45
C SER A 18 14.74 -22.51 -21.10
N SER A 19 13.99 -22.16 -22.16
CA SER A 19 14.04 -20.84 -22.80
C SER A 19 13.58 -19.76 -21.84
N GLY A 20 12.44 -19.95 -21.18
CA GLY A 20 11.93 -19.00 -20.19
C GLY A 20 12.91 -18.78 -19.03
N MET A 21 13.57 -19.84 -18.55
CA MET A 21 14.58 -19.70 -17.51
C MET A 21 15.85 -18.97 -17.99
N HIS A 22 16.27 -19.18 -19.24
CA HIS A 22 17.37 -18.42 -19.84
C HIS A 22 17.04 -16.92 -19.92
N ASP A 23 15.84 -16.57 -20.40
CA ASP A 23 15.41 -15.17 -20.56
C ASP A 23 15.31 -14.43 -19.22
N ILE A 24 14.82 -15.10 -18.18
CA ILE A 24 14.78 -14.55 -16.81
C ILE A 24 16.20 -14.30 -16.31
N LEU A 25 17.12 -15.25 -16.50
CA LEU A 25 18.50 -15.09 -16.04
C LEU A 25 19.24 -13.99 -16.80
N LYS A 26 18.97 -13.82 -18.10
CA LYS A 26 19.49 -12.69 -18.88
C LYS A 26 18.95 -11.36 -18.38
N SER A 27 17.67 -11.29 -18.04
CA SER A 27 17.04 -10.11 -17.45
C SER A 27 17.67 -9.75 -16.10
N TYR A 28 17.84 -10.72 -15.20
CA TYR A 28 18.54 -10.54 -13.93
C TYR A 28 20.02 -10.17 -14.13
N THR A 29 20.71 -10.76 -15.12
CA THR A 29 22.08 -10.37 -15.46
C THR A 29 22.15 -8.87 -15.79
N ALA A 30 21.24 -8.37 -16.63
CA ALA A 30 21.20 -6.96 -17.01
C ALA A 30 20.89 -6.04 -15.81
N LEU A 31 19.93 -6.41 -14.97
CA LEU A 31 19.61 -5.67 -13.74
C LEU A 31 20.81 -5.60 -12.80
N LEU A 32 21.48 -6.72 -12.55
CA LEU A 32 22.67 -6.78 -11.70
C LEU A 32 23.79 -5.93 -12.26
N GLN A 33 24.05 -5.97 -13.57
CA GLN A 33 25.05 -5.10 -14.21
C GLN A 33 24.75 -3.61 -13.99
N HIS A 34 23.48 -3.21 -14.08
CA HIS A 34 23.08 -1.84 -13.80
C HIS A 34 23.31 -1.44 -12.34
N ILE A 35 23.06 -2.33 -11.39
CA ILE A 35 23.30 -2.08 -9.95
C ILE A 35 24.80 -2.04 -9.66
N GLU A 36 25.57 -3.00 -10.17
CA GLU A 36 27.02 -3.14 -9.97
C GLU A 36 27.80 -1.95 -10.55
N ALA A 37 27.37 -1.41 -11.69
CA ALA A 37 28.07 -0.30 -12.35
C ALA A 37 27.79 1.09 -11.73
N ARG A 38 26.78 1.22 -10.86
CA ARG A 38 26.39 2.51 -10.27
C ARG A 38 27.18 2.79 -8.99
N THR A 39 27.43 4.07 -8.72
CA THR A 39 27.99 4.50 -7.43
C THR A 39 26.86 5.04 -6.55
N PHE A 40 26.63 4.40 -5.41
CA PHE A 40 25.63 4.82 -4.43
C PHE A 40 26.26 5.63 -3.30
N THR A 41 25.54 6.63 -2.80
CA THR A 41 25.99 7.52 -1.72
C THR A 41 25.46 7.13 -0.34
N THR A 42 24.32 6.42 -0.28
CA THR A 42 23.67 6.04 0.97
C THR A 42 24.16 4.69 1.47
N GLU A 43 24.40 4.58 2.78
CA GLU A 43 24.90 3.36 3.43
C GLU A 43 24.05 2.10 3.11
N PRO A 44 22.69 2.13 3.12
CA PRO A 44 21.90 0.94 2.83
C PRO A 44 22.12 0.41 1.41
N LEU A 45 22.22 1.29 0.42
CA LEU A 45 22.44 0.89 -0.98
C LEU A 45 23.87 0.41 -1.21
N GLN A 46 24.85 0.98 -0.52
CA GLN A 46 26.23 0.49 -0.54
C GLN A 46 26.32 -0.92 0.05
N LYS A 47 25.65 -1.19 1.18
CA LYS A 47 25.58 -2.54 1.77
C LYS A 47 24.89 -3.53 0.85
N ALA A 48 23.76 -3.14 0.23
CA ALA A 48 23.06 -3.98 -0.73
C ALA A 48 23.96 -4.30 -1.95
N GLN A 49 24.69 -3.31 -2.47
CA GLN A 49 25.64 -3.52 -3.57
C GLN A 49 26.82 -4.42 -3.17
N GLN A 50 27.32 -4.33 -1.93
CA GLN A 50 28.39 -5.20 -1.44
C GLN A 50 27.99 -6.67 -1.43
N ASN A 51 26.73 -6.99 -1.16
CA ASN A 51 26.19 -8.36 -1.20
C ASN A 51 26.20 -8.98 -2.61
N LEU A 52 26.44 -8.19 -3.66
CA LEU A 52 26.60 -8.68 -5.03
C LEU A 52 28.02 -9.19 -5.32
N ASN A 53 28.99 -8.96 -4.43
CA ASN A 53 30.35 -9.47 -4.60
C ASN A 53 30.44 -10.90 -4.04
N ILE A 54 30.65 -11.88 -4.91
CA ILE A 54 30.77 -13.29 -4.54
C ILE A 54 32.21 -13.75 -4.82
N GLY A 55 33.05 -13.66 -3.78
CA GLY A 55 34.47 -13.99 -3.85
C GLY A 55 35.22 -12.99 -4.72
N SER A 56 35.73 -13.44 -5.88
CA SER A 56 36.49 -12.62 -6.83
C SER A 56 35.67 -12.07 -8.01
N GLN A 57 34.39 -12.41 -8.09
CA GLN A 57 33.50 -12.01 -9.19
C GLN A 57 32.20 -11.41 -8.66
N THR A 58 31.50 -10.67 -9.51
CA THR A 58 30.18 -10.12 -9.19
C THR A 58 29.06 -11.09 -9.53
N ALA A 59 27.89 -10.89 -8.92
CA ALA A 59 26.71 -11.71 -9.11
C ALA A 59 26.30 -11.78 -10.59
N SER A 60 26.37 -10.68 -11.34
CA SER A 60 26.02 -10.66 -12.76
C SER A 60 26.86 -11.65 -13.59
N VAL A 61 28.13 -11.84 -13.26
CA VAL A 61 29.01 -12.79 -13.94
C VAL A 61 28.52 -14.22 -13.72
N TYR A 62 28.14 -14.57 -12.48
CA TYR A 62 27.62 -15.90 -12.17
C TYR A 62 26.24 -16.16 -12.78
N PHE A 63 25.34 -15.17 -12.78
CA PHE A 63 24.04 -15.27 -13.45
C PHE A 63 24.19 -15.44 -14.97
N ASN A 64 25.13 -14.72 -15.60
CA ASN A 64 25.41 -14.91 -17.02
C ASN A 64 26.03 -16.28 -17.33
N GLN A 65 26.90 -16.80 -16.45
CA GLN A 65 27.41 -18.16 -16.55
C GLN A 65 26.28 -19.19 -16.46
N LEU A 66 25.33 -19.00 -15.54
CA LEU A 66 24.17 -19.88 -15.40
C LEU A 66 23.28 -19.84 -16.65
N ALA A 67 23.00 -18.65 -17.19
CA ALA A 67 22.25 -18.47 -18.43
C ALA A 67 22.91 -19.21 -19.60
N SER A 68 24.25 -19.08 -19.70
CA SER A 68 25.04 -19.77 -20.74
C SER A 68 24.98 -21.29 -20.57
N ILE A 69 25.12 -21.80 -19.35
CA ILE A 69 25.02 -23.25 -19.07
C ILE A 69 23.65 -23.79 -19.49
N ILE A 70 22.56 -23.07 -19.17
CA ILE A 70 21.21 -23.46 -19.56
C ILE A 70 21.08 -23.50 -21.08
N GLU A 71 21.58 -22.48 -21.78
CA GLU A 71 21.57 -22.43 -23.25
C GLU A 71 22.31 -23.62 -23.88
N TYR A 72 23.50 -23.94 -23.36
CA TYR A 72 24.28 -25.09 -23.84
C TYR A 72 23.63 -26.45 -23.51
N ILE A 73 22.94 -26.56 -22.37
CA ILE A 73 22.13 -27.75 -22.08
C ILE A 73 20.93 -27.82 -23.03
N SER A 74 20.28 -26.69 -23.34
CA SER A 74 19.15 -26.64 -24.29
C SER A 74 19.58 -27.00 -25.72
N ALA A 75 20.83 -26.74 -26.10
CA ALA A 75 21.36 -27.12 -27.42
C ALA A 75 21.22 -28.63 -27.73
N ARG A 76 21.14 -29.48 -26.70
CA ARG A 76 20.87 -30.92 -26.84
C ARG A 76 19.46 -31.26 -27.37
N LEU A 77 18.55 -30.29 -27.36
CA LEU A 77 17.19 -30.48 -27.90
C LEU A 77 17.23 -30.58 -29.43
N ASN A 78 18.29 -30.08 -30.07
CA ASN A 78 18.58 -30.39 -31.46
C ASN A 78 19.19 -31.80 -31.57
N VAL A 79 18.46 -32.71 -32.22
CA VAL A 79 18.81 -34.15 -32.33
C VAL A 79 20.19 -34.37 -32.96
N TYR A 80 20.55 -33.59 -33.98
CA TYR A 80 21.83 -33.72 -34.67
C TYR A 80 23.00 -33.25 -33.79
N MET A 81 22.79 -32.16 -33.04
CA MET A 81 23.77 -31.67 -32.07
C MET A 81 23.92 -32.60 -30.89
N ASN A 82 22.84 -33.18 -30.38
CA ASN A 82 22.93 -34.15 -29.30
C ASN A 82 23.78 -35.37 -29.69
N LEU A 83 23.53 -35.96 -30.86
CA LEU A 83 24.27 -37.13 -31.32
C LEU A 83 25.77 -36.85 -31.44
N LEU A 84 26.14 -35.73 -32.06
CA LEU A 84 27.55 -35.36 -32.24
C LEU A 84 28.24 -34.96 -30.92
N LEU A 85 27.60 -34.09 -30.14
CA LEU A 85 28.19 -33.52 -28.93
C LEU A 85 28.31 -34.55 -27.80
N ASN A 86 27.29 -35.39 -27.57
CA ASN A 86 27.36 -36.37 -26.50
C ASN A 86 28.26 -37.56 -26.85
N SER A 87 28.26 -38.03 -28.10
CA SER A 87 29.08 -39.19 -28.48
C SER A 87 30.58 -38.90 -28.48
N ILE A 88 31.00 -37.65 -28.70
CA ILE A 88 32.42 -37.29 -28.79
C ILE A 88 32.91 -36.55 -27.54
N PHE A 89 32.11 -35.63 -26.98
CA PHE A 89 32.58 -34.68 -25.97
C PHE A 89 32.01 -34.91 -24.57
N MET A 90 31.17 -35.93 -24.37
CA MET A 90 30.43 -36.13 -23.11
C MET A 90 29.77 -34.82 -22.63
N TRP A 91 29.14 -34.11 -23.57
CA TRP A 91 28.63 -32.75 -23.40
C TRP A 91 27.76 -32.57 -22.16
N ASP A 92 26.80 -33.49 -21.94
CA ASP A 92 25.93 -33.44 -20.76
C ASP A 92 26.72 -33.53 -19.45
N TYR A 93 27.71 -34.43 -19.38
CA TYR A 93 28.56 -34.57 -18.19
C TYR A 93 29.37 -33.30 -17.93
N TYR A 94 29.96 -32.71 -18.96
CA TYR A 94 30.73 -31.48 -18.86
C TYR A 94 29.89 -30.32 -18.30
N TRP A 95 28.71 -30.06 -18.89
CA TRP A 95 27.86 -28.95 -18.47
C TRP A 95 27.18 -29.20 -17.13
N MET A 96 26.85 -30.45 -16.81
CA MET A 96 26.31 -30.82 -15.50
C MET A 96 27.36 -30.66 -14.39
N TYR A 97 28.61 -31.03 -14.64
CA TYR A 97 29.73 -30.74 -13.74
C TYR A 97 29.91 -29.23 -13.53
N ARG A 98 29.86 -28.43 -14.61
CA ARG A 98 29.95 -26.96 -14.53
C ARG A 98 28.78 -26.38 -13.73
N LEU A 99 27.56 -26.87 -13.95
CA LEU A 99 26.37 -26.46 -13.20
C LEU A 99 26.50 -26.77 -11.71
N GLU A 100 26.95 -27.98 -11.35
CA GLU A 100 27.16 -28.34 -9.95
C GLU A 100 28.23 -27.47 -9.29
N LYS A 101 29.33 -27.20 -10.00
CA LYS A 101 30.40 -26.33 -9.49
C LYS A 101 29.87 -24.91 -9.25
N LEU A 102 29.12 -24.36 -10.20
CA LEU A 102 28.51 -23.04 -10.09
C LEU A 102 27.50 -22.98 -8.94
N LYS A 103 26.64 -24.01 -8.82
CA LYS A 103 25.66 -24.13 -7.73
C LYS A 103 26.35 -24.13 -6.36
N LYS A 104 27.47 -24.85 -6.20
CA LYS A 104 28.23 -24.86 -4.94
C LYS A 104 28.81 -23.48 -4.59
N THR A 105 29.24 -22.71 -5.59
CA THR A 105 29.74 -21.34 -5.37
C THR A 105 28.62 -20.36 -5.04
N MET A 106 27.46 -20.47 -5.70
CA MET A 106 26.36 -19.53 -5.54
C MET A 106 25.40 -19.86 -4.40
N SER A 107 25.29 -21.11 -3.94
CA SER A 107 24.21 -21.56 -3.04
C SER A 107 24.08 -20.72 -1.77
N ALA A 108 25.20 -20.31 -1.18
CA ALA A 108 25.21 -19.48 0.02
C ALA A 108 24.82 -18.01 -0.24
N ASN A 109 24.99 -17.53 -1.48
CA ASN A 109 24.82 -16.13 -1.86
C ASN A 109 23.60 -15.87 -2.74
N LEU A 110 22.91 -16.91 -3.20
CA LEU A 110 21.76 -16.78 -4.10
C LEU A 110 20.62 -15.99 -3.44
N THR A 111 20.24 -16.35 -2.21
CA THR A 111 19.17 -15.65 -1.48
C THR A 111 19.52 -14.18 -1.22
N PRO A 112 20.72 -13.83 -0.69
CA PRO A 112 21.15 -12.43 -0.60
C PRO A 112 21.08 -11.66 -1.92
N VAL A 113 21.56 -12.24 -3.02
CA VAL A 113 21.52 -11.58 -4.33
C VAL A 113 20.09 -11.35 -4.81
N LEU A 114 19.22 -12.35 -4.68
CA LEU A 114 17.80 -12.20 -5.05
C LEU A 114 17.10 -11.16 -4.19
N GLN A 115 17.45 -11.05 -2.90
CA GLN A 115 16.94 -10.00 -2.03
C GLN A 115 17.38 -8.62 -2.51
N VAL A 116 18.64 -8.46 -2.94
CA VAL A 116 19.13 -7.19 -3.51
C VAL A 116 18.35 -6.82 -4.77
N ILE A 117 18.10 -7.77 -5.68
CA ILE A 117 17.28 -7.52 -6.88
C ILE A 117 15.88 -7.04 -6.46
N ALA A 118 15.23 -7.75 -5.54
CA ALA A 118 13.90 -7.40 -5.06
C ALA A 118 13.84 -6.01 -4.41
N ASP A 119 14.82 -5.67 -3.58
CA ASP A 119 14.90 -4.35 -2.93
C ASP A 119 15.06 -3.23 -3.96
N PHE A 120 15.94 -3.43 -4.97
CA PHE A 120 16.13 -2.46 -6.04
C PHE A 120 14.91 -2.32 -6.95
N GLU A 121 14.19 -3.41 -7.25
CA GLU A 121 12.93 -3.34 -7.99
C GLU A 121 11.86 -2.56 -7.21
N ALA A 122 11.73 -2.81 -5.91
CA ALA A 122 10.81 -2.06 -5.05
C ALA A 122 11.14 -0.56 -5.01
N LEU A 123 12.41 -0.22 -4.81
CA LEU A 123 12.89 1.16 -4.82
C LEU A 123 12.71 1.85 -6.18
N ALA A 124 12.97 1.13 -7.27
CA ALA A 124 12.76 1.65 -8.62
C ALA A 124 11.27 1.92 -8.89
N SER A 125 10.36 1.08 -8.39
CA SER A 125 8.92 1.31 -8.47
C SER A 125 8.49 2.59 -7.73
N LEU A 126 8.98 2.80 -6.51
CA LEU A 126 8.71 4.03 -5.76
C LEU A 126 9.30 5.28 -6.44
N ALA A 127 10.52 5.16 -6.97
CA ALA A 127 11.18 6.23 -7.70
C ALA A 127 10.43 6.57 -9.00
N ALA A 128 9.94 5.57 -9.73
CA ALA A 128 9.12 5.76 -10.92
C ALA A 128 7.79 6.47 -10.59
N PHE A 129 7.18 6.16 -9.44
CA PHE A 129 5.98 6.86 -8.97
C PHE A 129 6.24 8.35 -8.72
N LYS A 130 7.37 8.71 -8.09
CA LYS A 130 7.79 10.12 -7.95
C LYS A 130 8.08 10.75 -9.31
N TYR A 131 8.79 10.07 -10.19
CA TYR A 131 9.09 10.58 -11.53
C TYR A 131 7.81 10.91 -12.32
N ALA A 132 6.79 10.05 -12.24
CA ALA A 132 5.48 10.27 -12.85
C ALA A 132 4.65 11.38 -12.19
N ASN A 133 4.93 11.71 -10.92
CA ASN A 133 4.21 12.71 -10.13
C ASN A 133 5.17 13.76 -9.53
N PRO A 134 5.79 14.62 -10.36
CA PRO A 134 6.86 15.51 -9.90
C PRO A 134 6.40 16.49 -8.80
N SER A 135 5.11 16.88 -8.81
CA SER A 135 4.52 17.80 -7.83
C SER A 135 4.24 17.19 -6.45
N TYR A 136 4.34 15.87 -6.29
CA TYR A 136 4.08 15.21 -5.00
C TYR A 136 5.22 15.48 -4.02
N ALA A 137 4.90 15.77 -2.77
CA ALA A 137 5.87 16.04 -1.72
C ALA A 137 6.68 14.79 -1.35
N VAL A 138 7.97 14.98 -1.09
CA VAL A 138 8.77 14.00 -0.32
C VAL A 138 8.41 14.22 1.15
N PRO A 139 7.85 13.23 1.86
CA PRO A 139 7.39 13.42 3.23
C PRO A 139 8.54 13.62 4.21
N GLU A 140 8.34 14.49 5.20
CA GLU A 140 9.24 14.67 6.33
C GLU A 140 8.80 13.80 7.51
N ILE A 141 9.73 13.07 8.10
CA ILE A 141 9.44 12.24 9.26
C ILE A 141 9.50 13.09 10.53
N SER A 142 8.37 13.20 11.23
CA SER A 142 8.31 13.95 12.48
C SER A 142 8.83 13.15 13.67
N THR A 143 9.48 13.84 14.60
CA THR A 143 9.83 13.34 15.93
C THR A 143 8.76 13.68 16.98
N GLN A 144 7.78 14.52 16.66
CA GLN A 144 6.70 14.92 17.56
C GLN A 144 5.60 13.85 17.57
N PRO A 145 5.21 13.30 18.73
CA PRO A 145 4.24 12.21 18.79
C PRO A 145 2.90 12.54 18.10
N PHE A 146 2.47 11.64 17.20
CA PHE A 146 1.21 11.75 16.45
C PHE A 146 1.06 13.03 15.61
N GLU A 147 2.17 13.72 15.31
CA GLU A 147 2.12 14.87 14.42
C GLU A 147 1.84 14.40 12.99
N VAL A 148 0.82 14.98 12.37
CA VAL A 148 0.57 14.92 10.94
C VAL A 148 0.23 16.34 10.51
N GLN A 149 1.06 16.92 9.64
CA GLN A 149 0.81 18.21 9.01
C GLN A 149 0.85 18.05 7.50
N ALA A 150 -0.21 18.43 6.81
CA ALA A 150 -0.29 18.33 5.36
C ALA A 150 -0.87 19.60 4.75
N THR A 151 -0.25 20.06 3.66
CA THR A 151 -0.73 21.19 2.85
C THR A 151 -1.14 20.69 1.47
N GLU A 152 -2.31 21.13 1.02
CA GLU A 152 -2.88 20.72 -0.26
C GLU A 152 -2.88 19.19 -0.47
N LEU A 153 -3.24 18.44 0.58
CA LEU A 153 -3.35 16.98 0.58
C LEU A 153 -4.49 16.53 -0.32
N GLY A 154 -4.22 15.60 -1.24
CA GLY A 154 -5.21 15.04 -2.15
C GLY A 154 -5.07 13.53 -2.30
N HIS A 155 -6.12 12.90 -2.84
CA HIS A 155 -6.14 11.45 -3.04
C HIS A 155 -5.34 11.07 -4.30
N PRO A 156 -4.29 10.23 -4.21
CA PRO A 156 -3.41 9.92 -5.35
C PRO A 156 -4.13 9.24 -6.52
N LEU A 157 -5.22 8.49 -6.26
CA LEU A 157 -6.02 7.83 -7.30
C LEU A 157 -7.08 8.72 -7.97
N ILE A 158 -7.33 9.94 -7.49
CA ILE A 158 -8.23 10.89 -8.16
C ILE A 158 -7.42 11.68 -9.17
N PHE A 159 -7.80 11.72 -10.44
CA PHE A 159 -7.06 12.49 -11.46
C PHE A 159 -6.91 13.96 -11.07
N ALA A 160 -5.75 14.54 -11.37
CA ALA A 160 -5.39 15.91 -10.97
C ALA A 160 -6.46 16.95 -11.37
N LYS A 161 -7.12 16.79 -12.53
CA LYS A 161 -8.19 17.68 -13.01
C LYS A 161 -9.39 17.78 -12.06
N ASN A 162 -9.74 16.68 -11.39
CA ASN A 162 -10.93 16.58 -10.53
C ASN A 162 -10.57 16.51 -9.04
N ARG A 163 -9.27 16.63 -8.71
CA ARG A 163 -8.78 16.43 -7.35
C ARG A 163 -8.91 17.73 -6.55
N ILE A 164 -9.79 17.71 -5.56
CA ILE A 164 -9.83 18.76 -4.54
C ILE A 164 -8.83 18.40 -3.43
N THR A 165 -7.98 19.37 -3.09
CA THR A 165 -6.97 19.23 -2.04
C THR A 165 -7.40 19.91 -0.74
N ASN A 166 -6.90 19.42 0.39
CA ASN A 166 -7.27 19.88 1.73
C ASN A 166 -6.03 20.08 2.60
N ASN A 167 -6.05 21.10 3.46
CA ASN A 167 -5.06 21.21 4.52
C ASN A 167 -5.52 20.35 5.71
N PHE A 168 -4.57 19.74 6.41
CA PHE A 168 -4.86 18.84 7.51
C PHE A 168 -3.76 18.92 8.57
N SER A 169 -4.16 18.96 9.83
CA SER A 169 -3.25 18.95 10.97
C SER A 169 -3.81 18.15 12.14
N MET A 170 -2.99 17.31 12.75
CA MET A 170 -3.27 16.60 13.99
C MET A 170 -1.96 16.45 14.76
N ALA A 171 -1.98 16.57 16.08
CA ALA A 171 -0.79 16.42 16.91
C ALA A 171 -1.15 15.96 18.32
N GLY A 172 -0.29 15.11 18.90
CA GLY A 172 -0.46 14.55 20.24
C GLY A 172 -1.29 13.28 20.26
N ALA A 173 -0.98 12.41 21.21
CA ALA A 173 -1.70 11.16 21.43
C ALA A 173 -3.11 11.41 21.99
N GLY A 174 -4.00 10.44 21.80
CA GLY A 174 -5.37 10.48 22.32
C GLY A 174 -6.30 11.46 21.60
N ARG A 175 -5.94 11.98 20.41
CA ARG A 175 -6.74 12.96 19.68
C ARG A 175 -7.68 12.31 18.67
N THR A 176 -8.93 12.76 18.65
CA THR A 176 -9.96 12.30 17.73
C THR A 176 -10.48 13.46 16.90
N LEU A 177 -10.41 13.35 15.58
CA LEU A 177 -11.04 14.30 14.67
C LEU A 177 -12.37 13.72 14.19
N VAL A 178 -13.48 14.34 14.58
CA VAL A 178 -14.82 13.93 14.19
C VAL A 178 -15.22 14.71 12.94
N ILE A 179 -15.50 13.98 11.86
CA ILE A 179 -15.82 14.53 10.55
C ILE A 179 -17.31 14.31 10.27
N THR A 180 -18.06 15.41 10.27
CA THR A 180 -19.51 15.42 10.04
C THR A 180 -19.85 15.83 8.61
N GLY A 181 -21.04 15.47 8.13
CA GLY A 181 -21.54 15.84 6.81
C GLY A 181 -22.48 14.81 6.21
N SER A 182 -23.19 15.19 5.14
CA SER A 182 -24.12 14.28 4.47
C SER A 182 -23.41 13.09 3.81
N ASN A 183 -24.17 12.08 3.42
CA ASN A 183 -23.65 11.08 2.49
C ASN A 183 -23.20 11.76 1.19
N MET A 184 -22.18 11.19 0.54
CA MET A 184 -21.56 11.72 -0.69
C MET A 184 -20.76 13.03 -0.55
N SER A 185 -20.67 13.64 0.64
CA SER A 185 -19.94 14.91 0.82
C SER A 185 -18.40 14.79 0.79
N GLY A 186 -17.86 13.57 0.72
CA GLY A 186 -16.42 13.32 0.61
C GLY A 186 -15.72 12.86 1.89
N LYS A 187 -16.45 12.65 3.00
CA LYS A 187 -15.89 12.19 4.29
C LYS A 187 -15.00 10.95 4.16
N SER A 188 -15.54 9.84 3.66
CA SER A 188 -14.79 8.59 3.49
C SER A 188 -13.59 8.74 2.55
N THR A 189 -13.75 9.54 1.49
CA THR A 189 -12.66 9.89 0.57
C THR A 189 -11.54 10.63 1.29
N PHE A 190 -11.88 11.55 2.19
CA PHE A 190 -10.89 12.28 2.97
C PHE A 190 -10.15 11.38 3.97
N LEU A 191 -10.85 10.52 4.70
CA LEU A 191 -10.20 9.54 5.59
C LEU A 191 -9.23 8.64 4.79
N ARG A 192 -9.65 8.14 3.62
CA ARG A 192 -8.78 7.37 2.71
C ARG A 192 -7.61 8.20 2.19
N THR A 193 -7.82 9.48 1.92
CA THR A 193 -6.79 10.41 1.47
C THR A 193 -5.69 10.56 2.51
N VAL A 194 -6.03 10.77 3.78
CA VAL A 194 -5.02 10.85 4.85
C VAL A 194 -4.32 9.50 5.00
N GLY A 195 -5.08 8.40 5.12
CA GLY A 195 -4.53 7.06 5.32
C GLY A 195 -3.56 6.62 4.21
N ILE A 196 -3.93 6.75 2.93
CA ILE A 196 -3.08 6.30 1.82
C ILE A 196 -1.80 7.13 1.69
N ASN A 197 -1.86 8.44 1.97
CA ASN A 197 -0.67 9.29 1.93
C ASN A 197 0.29 8.98 3.08
N LEU A 198 -0.22 8.60 4.26
CA LEU A 198 0.62 8.09 5.35
C LEU A 198 1.23 6.72 5.02
N VAL A 199 0.48 5.81 4.39
CA VAL A 199 1.03 4.52 3.90
C VAL A 199 2.17 4.77 2.90
N LEU A 200 1.97 5.66 1.92
CA LEU A 200 2.99 6.02 0.94
C LEU A 200 4.22 6.63 1.61
N ALA A 201 4.02 7.52 2.58
CA ALA A 201 5.12 8.15 3.32
C ALA A 201 5.95 7.12 4.10
N PHE A 202 5.30 6.22 4.83
CA PHE A 202 6.01 5.21 5.64
C PHE A 202 6.59 4.06 4.81
N ALA A 203 6.13 3.89 3.57
CA ALA A 203 6.78 3.03 2.58
C ALA A 203 8.03 3.67 1.92
N GLY A 204 8.33 4.95 2.22
CA GLY A 204 9.45 5.68 1.61
C GLY A 204 9.13 6.28 0.24
N SER A 205 7.85 6.39 -0.12
CA SER A 205 7.39 7.02 -1.36
C SER A 205 7.05 8.50 -1.16
N VAL A 206 6.57 9.14 -2.24
CA VAL A 206 6.05 10.49 -2.21
C VAL A 206 4.55 10.53 -1.94
N ALA A 207 4.09 11.59 -1.29
CA ALA A 207 2.70 11.81 -0.98
C ALA A 207 2.05 12.81 -1.96
N SER A 208 0.79 12.57 -2.30
CA SER A 208 -0.06 13.50 -3.04
C SER A 208 -0.42 14.71 -2.17
N ALA A 209 0.55 15.56 -1.90
CA ALA A 209 0.43 16.80 -1.14
C ALA A 209 1.48 17.79 -1.65
N ARG A 210 1.32 19.07 -1.32
CA ARG A 210 2.36 20.09 -1.49
C ARG A 210 3.46 19.96 -0.43
N ALA A 211 3.08 19.65 0.79
CA ALA A 211 3.97 19.25 1.88
C ALA A 211 3.27 18.24 2.78
N LEU A 212 4.02 17.28 3.31
CA LEU A 212 3.56 16.33 4.31
C LEU A 212 4.66 16.10 5.33
N GLN A 213 4.34 16.29 6.60
CA GLN A 213 5.17 15.90 7.74
C GLN A 213 4.35 14.94 8.60
N ALA A 214 4.92 13.79 8.97
CA ALA A 214 4.20 12.76 9.70
C ALA A 214 5.06 11.97 10.68
N PHE A 215 4.55 11.74 11.88
CA PHE A 215 5.14 10.87 12.89
C PHE A 215 4.86 9.40 12.53
N PRO A 216 5.86 8.50 12.54
CA PRO A 216 5.68 7.09 12.21
C PRO A 216 4.75 6.36 13.19
N ALA A 217 3.66 5.78 12.68
CA ALA A 217 2.73 4.97 13.46
C ALA A 217 2.06 3.91 12.59
N GLN A 218 1.50 2.88 13.22
CA GLN A 218 0.68 1.88 12.53
C GLN A 218 -0.60 2.51 12.01
N ILE A 219 -1.07 2.10 10.84
CA ILE A 219 -2.30 2.61 10.24
C ILE A 219 -3.38 1.55 10.38
N TYR A 220 -4.47 1.90 11.07
CA TYR A 220 -5.64 1.06 11.25
C TYR A 220 -6.85 1.67 10.55
N THR A 221 -7.63 0.88 9.83
CA THR A 221 -8.86 1.34 9.20
C THR A 221 -10.02 0.40 9.46
N ALA A 222 -11.19 0.96 9.71
CA ALA A 222 -12.45 0.23 9.69
C ALA A 222 -13.42 1.01 8.79
N MET A 223 -13.25 0.86 7.48
CA MET A 223 -14.13 1.42 6.46
C MET A 223 -14.77 0.28 5.68
N ARG A 224 -16.06 0.39 5.34
CA ARG A 224 -16.73 -0.62 4.53
C ARG A 224 -16.25 -0.58 3.08
N THR A 225 -16.10 -1.76 2.48
CA THR A 225 -15.89 -1.92 1.03
C THR A 225 -17.16 -2.39 0.31
N GLU A 226 -18.00 -3.23 0.93
CA GLU A 226 -19.28 -3.68 0.34
C GLU A 226 -20.33 -3.99 1.43
N ASP A 227 -21.58 -3.59 1.17
CA ASP A 227 -22.74 -3.92 2.02
C ASP A 227 -23.29 -5.30 1.62
N ASN A 228 -22.96 -6.35 2.37
CA ASN A 228 -23.63 -7.63 2.21
C ASN A 228 -24.90 -7.66 3.10
N LEU A 229 -26.07 -7.49 2.47
CA LEU A 229 -27.38 -7.39 3.12
C LEU A 229 -27.86 -8.67 3.83
N ALA A 230 -27.18 -9.81 3.64
CA ALA A 230 -27.63 -11.11 4.14
C ALA A 230 -27.37 -11.36 5.65
N GLU A 231 -26.67 -10.46 6.37
CA GLU A 231 -26.13 -10.76 7.70
C GLU A 231 -26.14 -9.56 8.67
N SER A 232 -27.32 -9.03 9.03
CA SER A 232 -27.41 -7.85 9.92
C SER A 232 -26.76 -8.05 11.30
N THR A 233 -26.90 -9.25 11.91
CA THR A 233 -26.28 -9.58 13.21
C THR A 233 -24.78 -9.87 13.11
N SER A 234 -24.35 -10.58 12.06
CA SER A 234 -22.93 -10.89 11.84
C SER A 234 -22.13 -9.64 11.42
N SER A 235 -22.75 -8.69 10.71
CA SER A 235 -22.12 -7.40 10.34
C SER A 235 -21.82 -6.52 11.55
N PHE A 236 -22.76 -6.39 12.50
CA PHE A 236 -22.52 -5.62 13.74
C PHE A 236 -21.47 -6.27 14.63
N TYR A 237 -21.51 -7.60 14.80
CA TYR A 237 -20.49 -8.30 15.59
C TYR A 237 -19.10 -8.24 14.93
N ALA A 238 -19.03 -8.33 13.60
CA ALA A 238 -17.78 -8.14 12.86
C ALA A 238 -17.22 -6.73 13.03
N GLU A 239 -18.09 -5.71 13.08
CA GLU A 239 -17.71 -4.33 13.40
C GLU A 239 -17.15 -4.20 14.82
N LEU A 240 -17.83 -4.76 15.84
CA LEU A 240 -17.30 -4.80 17.20
C LEU A 240 -15.94 -5.51 17.28
N LYS A 241 -15.77 -6.61 16.54
CA LYS A 241 -14.49 -7.34 16.48
C LYS A 241 -13.37 -6.48 15.88
N ARG A 242 -13.66 -5.64 14.89
CA ARG A 242 -12.70 -4.66 14.33
C ARG A 242 -12.33 -3.61 15.37
N LEU A 243 -13.32 -3.01 16.03
CA LEU A 243 -13.05 -2.02 17.09
C LEU A 243 -12.24 -2.63 18.25
N LYS A 244 -12.54 -3.87 18.63
CA LYS A 244 -11.73 -4.61 19.61
C LYS A 244 -10.28 -4.79 19.14
N MET A 245 -10.07 -5.16 17.89
CA MET A 245 -8.70 -5.30 17.34
C MET A 245 -7.93 -3.98 17.42
N LEU A 246 -8.56 -2.83 17.13
CA LEU A 246 -7.93 -1.53 17.32
C LEU A 246 -7.51 -1.32 18.78
N LEU A 247 -8.40 -1.59 19.73
CA LEU A 247 -8.11 -1.48 21.16
C LEU A 247 -6.96 -2.42 21.57
N ASP A 248 -6.99 -3.67 21.14
CA ASP A 248 -5.95 -4.67 21.45
C ASP A 248 -4.57 -4.25 20.91
N ILE A 249 -4.49 -3.71 19.68
CA ILE A 249 -3.23 -3.21 19.11
C ILE A 249 -2.71 -2.02 19.93
N THR A 250 -3.56 -1.05 20.22
CA THR A 250 -3.16 0.16 20.96
C THR A 250 -2.77 -0.14 22.42
N ALA A 251 -3.37 -1.16 23.04
CA ALA A 251 -3.03 -1.60 24.39
C ALA A 251 -1.59 -2.14 24.52
N THR A 252 -0.94 -2.52 23.41
CA THR A 252 0.47 -2.95 23.40
C THR A 252 1.46 -1.79 23.56
N GLY A 253 1.00 -0.54 23.56
CA GLY A 253 1.87 0.64 23.52
C GLY A 253 2.26 1.09 22.11
N THR A 254 1.86 0.33 21.08
CA THR A 254 2.13 0.66 19.68
C THR A 254 1.36 1.93 19.28
N PRO A 255 2.02 2.96 18.72
CA PRO A 255 1.34 4.13 18.18
C PRO A 255 0.45 3.77 16.99
N VAL A 256 -0.82 4.19 17.00
CA VAL A 256 -1.78 3.90 15.92
C VAL A 256 -2.49 5.15 15.41
N TYR A 257 -2.47 5.35 14.09
CA TYR A 257 -3.45 6.18 13.41
C TYR A 257 -4.68 5.38 13.04
N TYR A 258 -5.86 5.77 13.53
CA TYR A 258 -7.10 5.09 13.18
C TYR A 258 -7.97 5.92 12.23
N PHE A 259 -8.64 5.24 11.29
CA PHE A 259 -9.59 5.84 10.38
C PHE A 259 -10.87 5.01 10.37
N LEU A 260 -11.91 5.51 11.03
CA LEU A 260 -13.16 4.79 11.27
C LEU A 260 -14.31 5.47 10.52
N ASP A 261 -15.00 4.73 9.65
CA ASP A 261 -16.05 5.30 8.81
C ASP A 261 -17.44 4.82 9.24
N GLU A 262 -18.20 5.75 9.82
CA GLU A 262 -19.57 5.56 10.28
C GLU A 262 -19.75 4.31 11.15
N ILE A 263 -19.11 4.32 12.33
CA ILE A 263 -19.11 3.20 13.26
C ILE A 263 -20.48 2.92 13.89
N LEU A 264 -20.68 1.66 14.28
CA LEU A 264 -21.82 1.14 15.03
C LEU A 264 -23.18 1.38 14.32
N LYS A 265 -23.18 1.36 12.98
CA LYS A 265 -24.38 1.51 12.16
C LYS A 265 -25.44 0.43 12.42
N GLY A 266 -25.01 -0.77 12.81
CA GLY A 266 -25.88 -1.95 12.97
C GLY A 266 -26.77 -1.97 14.21
N THR A 267 -26.75 -0.94 15.05
CA THR A 267 -27.60 -0.82 16.25
C THR A 267 -28.50 0.42 16.20
N ASN A 268 -29.39 0.57 17.19
CA ASN A 268 -30.26 1.73 17.34
C ASN A 268 -29.43 3.02 17.57
N SER A 269 -30.03 4.18 17.29
CA SER A 269 -29.32 5.47 17.33
C SER A 269 -28.69 5.77 18.69
N ARG A 270 -29.38 5.42 19.79
CA ARG A 270 -28.92 5.69 21.15
C ARG A 270 -27.70 4.86 21.51
N ASP A 271 -27.73 3.57 21.23
CA ASP A 271 -26.62 2.64 21.50
C ASP A 271 -25.41 2.96 20.63
N ARG A 272 -25.65 3.37 19.38
CA ARG A 272 -24.60 3.84 18.46
C ARG A 272 -23.88 5.05 19.05
N HIS A 273 -24.64 6.05 19.48
CA HIS A 273 -24.10 7.28 20.06
C HIS A 273 -23.29 6.99 21.32
N LEU A 274 -23.88 6.29 22.30
CA LEU A 274 -23.20 5.94 23.55
C LEU A 274 -21.94 5.10 23.31
N GLY A 275 -22.01 4.13 22.40
CA GLY A 275 -20.88 3.28 22.05
C GLY A 275 -19.74 4.06 21.39
N ALA A 276 -20.06 4.98 20.47
CA ALA A 276 -19.07 5.83 19.81
C ALA A 276 -18.38 6.77 20.81
N GLN A 277 -19.14 7.42 21.70
CA GLN A 277 -18.57 8.27 22.74
C GLN A 277 -17.67 7.48 23.70
N ALA A 278 -18.11 6.30 24.13
CA ALA A 278 -17.33 5.43 25.01
C ALA A 278 -16.01 5.01 24.35
N LEU A 279 -16.04 4.65 23.06
CA LEU A 279 -14.86 4.31 22.29
C LEU A 279 -13.87 5.48 22.21
N ILE A 280 -14.36 6.69 21.90
CA ILE A 280 -13.50 7.89 21.81
C ILE A 280 -12.82 8.17 23.15
N ARG A 281 -13.56 8.13 24.27
CA ARG A 281 -13.01 8.29 25.62
C ARG A 281 -11.95 7.23 25.95
N GLN A 282 -12.16 5.99 25.51
CA GLN A 282 -11.20 4.92 25.71
C GLN A 282 -9.93 5.13 24.87
N LEU A 283 -10.06 5.49 23.59
CA LEU A 283 -8.95 5.78 22.69
C LEU A 283 -8.13 7.00 23.13
N HIS A 284 -8.78 7.98 23.79
CA HIS A 284 -8.10 9.14 24.33
C HIS A 284 -6.99 8.77 25.34
N GLN A 285 -7.15 7.66 26.08
CA GLN A 285 -6.19 7.20 27.08
C GLN A 285 -5.08 6.31 26.50
N LEU A 286 -5.09 6.06 25.19
CA LEU A 286 -4.22 5.12 24.51
C LEU A 286 -3.28 5.84 23.54
N PRO A 287 -2.17 5.23 23.11
CA PRO A 287 -1.30 5.77 22.07
C PRO A 287 -1.98 5.65 20.69
N ALA A 288 -3.08 6.37 20.52
CA ALA A 288 -3.92 6.32 19.35
C ALA A 288 -4.40 7.72 19.01
N SER A 289 -4.42 8.10 17.73
CA SER A 289 -5.07 9.33 17.28
C SER A 289 -5.61 9.14 15.87
N GLY A 290 -6.71 9.78 15.52
CA GLY A 290 -7.34 9.43 14.26
C GLY A 290 -8.61 10.16 13.93
N LEU A 291 -9.24 9.70 12.86
CA LEU A 291 -10.41 10.32 12.26
C LEU A 291 -11.61 9.38 12.38
N ILE A 292 -12.75 9.94 12.73
CA ILE A 292 -14.04 9.25 12.74
C ILE A 292 -15.00 10.06 11.88
N SER A 293 -15.51 9.47 10.80
CA SER A 293 -16.61 10.08 10.03
C SER A 293 -17.97 9.64 10.57
N THR A 294 -18.91 10.58 10.60
CA THR A 294 -20.27 10.34 11.04
C THR A 294 -21.28 11.22 10.30
N HIS A 295 -22.53 10.77 10.24
CA HIS A 295 -23.69 11.60 9.89
C HIS A 295 -24.49 12.04 11.14
N ASP A 296 -24.11 11.54 12.31
CA ASP A 296 -24.74 11.87 13.60
C ASP A 296 -24.15 13.17 14.15
N LEU A 297 -25.00 14.20 14.21
CA LEU A 297 -24.67 15.51 14.77
C LEU A 297 -24.41 15.46 16.27
N GLU A 298 -25.04 14.54 17.01
CA GLU A 298 -24.87 14.44 18.46
C GLU A 298 -23.43 14.03 18.79
N LEU A 299 -22.81 13.18 17.97
CA LEU A 299 -21.39 12.84 18.12
C LEU A 299 -20.48 14.04 17.81
N GLY A 300 -20.91 14.93 16.91
CA GLY A 300 -20.26 16.23 16.69
C GLY A 300 -20.30 17.10 17.96
N ASN A 301 -21.45 17.18 18.64
CA ASN A 301 -21.59 18.00 19.85
C ASN A 301 -20.62 17.58 20.97
N MET A 302 -20.24 16.30 21.04
CA MET A 302 -19.22 15.81 21.97
C MET A 302 -17.87 16.54 21.82
N GLY A 303 -17.55 16.98 20.60
CA GLY A 303 -16.34 17.77 20.33
C GLY A 303 -16.36 19.17 20.93
N ASP A 304 -17.54 19.77 21.05
CA ASP A 304 -17.69 21.07 21.71
C ASP A 304 -17.63 20.91 23.24
N GLU A 305 -18.06 19.75 23.77
CA GLU A 305 -17.97 19.41 25.19
C GLU A 305 -16.56 18.99 25.64
N ASN A 306 -15.75 18.41 24.74
CA ASN A 306 -14.42 17.86 25.06
C ASN A 306 -13.35 18.34 24.05
N PRO A 307 -13.18 19.67 23.85
CA PRO A 307 -12.29 20.24 22.84
C PRO A 307 -10.81 19.92 23.08
N GLU A 308 -10.46 19.50 24.31
CA GLU A 308 -9.12 19.11 24.69
C GLU A 308 -8.67 17.77 24.13
N TYR A 309 -9.56 16.96 23.53
CA TYR A 309 -9.14 15.76 22.78
C TYR A 309 -10.00 15.42 21.56
N ILE A 310 -11.10 16.13 21.34
CA ILE A 310 -11.95 15.97 20.16
C ILE A 310 -11.95 17.28 19.37
N GLN A 311 -11.75 17.17 18.06
CA GLN A 311 -11.85 18.32 17.15
C GLN A 311 -12.87 18.03 16.06
N ASN A 312 -13.80 18.95 15.88
CA ASN A 312 -14.84 18.84 14.87
C ASN A 312 -14.38 19.42 13.53
N TYR A 313 -14.64 18.67 12.48
CA TYR A 313 -14.56 19.14 11.10
C TYR A 313 -15.82 18.72 10.34
N SER A 314 -16.07 19.36 9.21
CA SER A 314 -17.23 19.11 8.38
C SER A 314 -16.94 19.19 6.89
N PHE A 315 -17.72 18.43 6.14
CA PHE A 315 -17.89 18.60 4.70
C PHE A 315 -19.30 19.11 4.46
N ASN A 316 -19.39 20.33 3.94
CA ASN A 316 -20.65 21.04 3.75
C ASN A 316 -21.16 20.90 2.31
N SER A 317 -22.43 21.24 2.12
CA SER A 317 -23.05 21.29 0.80
C SER A 317 -23.86 22.56 0.65
N VAL A 318 -23.96 23.06 -0.58
CA VAL A 318 -24.78 24.22 -0.92
C VAL A 318 -25.81 23.80 -1.95
N ILE A 319 -27.02 24.35 -1.86
CA ILE A 319 -28.07 24.14 -2.85
C ILE A 319 -28.03 25.32 -3.82
N GLU A 320 -27.76 25.03 -5.08
CA GLU A 320 -27.87 25.99 -6.18
C GLU A 320 -28.93 25.49 -7.17
N GLY A 321 -30.08 26.16 -7.21
CA GLY A 321 -31.24 25.71 -7.98
C GLY A 321 -31.71 24.32 -7.54
N ASP A 322 -31.66 23.36 -8.47
CA ASP A 322 -32.10 21.97 -8.27
C ASP A 322 -30.92 20.99 -8.04
N GLN A 323 -29.71 21.50 -7.78
CA GLN A 323 -28.53 20.67 -7.54
C GLN A 323 -27.94 20.92 -6.15
N ILE A 324 -27.50 19.82 -5.51
CA ILE A 324 -26.62 19.89 -4.35
C ILE A 324 -25.18 19.90 -4.86
N LEU A 325 -24.47 20.97 -4.54
CA LEU A 325 -23.05 21.11 -4.82
C LEU A 325 -22.22 20.83 -3.57
N PHE A 326 -21.17 20.05 -3.76
CA PHE A 326 -20.16 19.77 -2.74
C PHE A 326 -18.85 20.41 -3.16
N ASP A 327 -18.28 21.25 -2.31
CA ASP A 327 -16.95 21.84 -2.55
C ASP A 327 -15.81 20.85 -2.25
N TYR A 328 -16.13 19.74 -1.56
CA TYR A 328 -15.19 18.72 -1.08
C TYR A 328 -14.04 19.30 -0.25
N LYS A 329 -14.29 20.41 0.45
CA LYS A 329 -13.34 21.04 1.36
C LYS A 329 -13.63 20.65 2.81
N LEU A 330 -12.55 20.43 3.56
CA LEU A 330 -12.58 20.21 4.99
C LEU A 330 -12.71 21.56 5.69
N HIS A 331 -13.81 21.76 6.41
CA HIS A 331 -14.07 22.98 7.18
C HIS A 331 -14.00 22.69 8.68
N PRO A 332 -13.43 23.59 9.51
CA PRO A 332 -13.48 23.43 10.96
C PRO A 332 -14.92 23.54 11.48
N GLY A 333 -15.22 22.83 12.55
CA GLY A 333 -16.54 22.82 13.18
C GLY A 333 -17.52 21.78 12.60
N ILE A 334 -18.70 21.73 13.20
CA ILE A 334 -19.78 20.78 12.87
C ILE A 334 -20.49 21.20 11.57
N CYS A 335 -21.02 20.22 10.83
CA CYS A 335 -21.79 20.44 9.62
C CYS A 335 -23.06 21.25 9.92
N ASN A 336 -23.23 22.38 9.22
CA ASN A 336 -24.37 23.27 9.43
C ASN A 336 -25.62 22.90 8.60
N SER A 337 -25.48 22.06 7.57
CA SER A 337 -26.61 21.71 6.70
C SER A 337 -26.54 20.28 6.15
N PHE A 338 -27.53 19.46 6.53
CA PHE A 338 -27.81 18.16 5.93
C PHE A 338 -28.95 18.36 4.94
N ASN A 339 -28.65 18.87 3.75
CA ASN A 339 -29.63 19.29 2.74
C ASN A 339 -30.47 18.15 2.12
N ALA A 340 -30.50 16.97 2.74
CA ALA A 340 -31.20 15.78 2.26
C ALA A 340 -32.73 15.95 2.23
N SER A 341 -33.32 16.61 3.24
CA SER A 341 -34.77 16.87 3.29
C SER A 341 -35.22 17.78 2.14
N LYS A 342 -34.41 18.79 1.80
CA LYS A 342 -34.70 19.68 0.67
C LYS A 342 -34.55 18.98 -0.68
N LEU A 343 -33.60 18.04 -0.80
CA LEU A 343 -33.51 17.14 -1.96
C LEU A 343 -34.77 16.28 -2.11
N MET A 344 -35.24 15.68 -1.02
CA MET A 344 -36.46 14.86 -1.02
C MET A 344 -37.68 15.67 -1.47
N GLN A 345 -37.83 16.91 -0.97
CA GLN A 345 -38.88 17.83 -1.42
C GLN A 345 -38.77 18.15 -2.92
N GLN A 346 -37.56 18.41 -3.43
CA GLN A 346 -37.32 18.66 -4.86
C GLN A 346 -37.61 17.44 -5.74
N MET A 347 -37.43 16.22 -5.22
CA MET A 347 -37.80 14.96 -5.90
C MET A 347 -39.31 14.67 -5.84
N GLY A 348 -40.11 15.59 -5.31
CA GLY A 348 -41.58 15.45 -5.21
C GLY A 348 -42.04 14.63 -4.01
N ILE A 349 -41.17 14.37 -3.03
CA ILE A 349 -41.55 13.72 -1.78
C ILE A 349 -42.10 14.79 -0.83
N ALA A 350 -43.38 14.66 -0.48
CA ALA A 350 -43.97 15.49 0.57
C ALA A 350 -43.44 15.05 1.94
N LEU A 351 -42.57 15.88 2.53
CA LEU A 351 -42.01 15.71 3.88
C LEU A 351 -42.80 16.49 4.93
#